data_AF-A0A084B2N5-F1
#
_entry.id   AF-A0A084B2N5-F1
#
_cell.length_a   1.000
_cell.length_b   1.000
_cell.length_c   1.000
_cell.angle_alpha   90.00
_cell.angle_beta   90.00
_cell.angle_gamma   90.00
#
_symmetry.space_group_name_H-M   'P 1'
#
loop_
_entity.id
_entity.type
_entity.pdbx_description
1 polymer ?
#
loop_
_entity_poly.entity_id
_entity_poly.type
_entity_poly.pdbx_seq_one_letter_code
_entity_poly.pdbx_strand_id
1 'polypeptide(L)'
;MRFSTIFSAALYFASTVVADFSACDNLPGIQIFPAGVRPETVSNQTRTCSHSFDAPKVLPVGDTSYDWWYFDAVADDGVQSLVVVFMQKGENSDFPGPALTAYVQITRTLSNGTAFTETLPVDQGIVSTSGLGTNGLWGNSNLSWVGVPDLSEYQVRLNAADGTITGLFTLKSIAPPHGPSGSVEPGQSLELMPGVGWAVSIPDAVATVDVNVRGRRLKFTGSGYHDKNWGSTLFTPNDEYANGYIALDGEIIRSGPDFMTVRPEGANSEHPPTGETGVPEGFHITADLGDAGVLEASVRYTVAAASFRSYGRWAGMINGTIASTTTNSTVASKAYLGVTHYEMFNFF
;
A
#
# COMPACT_ATOMS: atom_id res chain seq x y z
N MET A 1 40.73 17.73 63.56
CA MET A 1 39.43 17.94 62.91
C MET A 1 39.05 16.66 62.19
N ARG A 2 37.86 16.13 62.47
CA ARG A 2 37.39 14.82 61.98
C ARG A 2 36.76 14.97 60.59
N PHE A 3 37.12 14.09 59.67
CA PHE A 3 36.49 13.93 58.37
C PHE A 3 35.12 13.24 58.51
N SER A 4 34.13 13.72 57.75
CA SER A 4 32.94 12.93 57.40
C SER A 4 32.53 13.30 55.98
N THR A 5 32.70 12.35 55.08
CA THR A 5 32.19 12.35 53.71
C THR A 5 30.78 11.79 53.73
N ILE A 6 29.80 12.58 53.28
CA ILE A 6 28.44 12.12 53.05
C ILE A 6 28.28 11.87 51.55
N PHE A 7 28.19 10.59 51.17
CA PHE A 7 27.70 10.19 49.86
C PHE A 7 26.19 10.41 49.82
N SER A 8 25.72 11.37 49.03
CA SER A 8 24.31 11.45 48.65
C SER A 8 24.08 10.55 47.44
N ALA A 9 23.44 9.40 47.66
CA ALA A 9 22.91 8.59 46.58
C ALA A 9 21.68 9.30 46.01
N ALA A 10 21.83 9.94 44.85
CA ALA A 10 20.69 10.37 44.06
C ALA A 10 20.08 9.11 43.42
N LEU A 11 18.90 8.70 43.91
CA LEU A 11 18.06 7.73 43.21
C LEU A 11 17.68 8.35 41.87
N TYR A 12 18.26 7.84 40.78
CA TYR A 12 17.69 8.00 39.47
C TYR A 12 16.35 7.24 39.47
N PHE A 13 15.25 7.98 39.38
CA PHE A 13 14.00 7.40 38.91
C PHE A 13 14.25 7.00 37.46
N ALA A 14 14.54 5.71 37.24
CA ALA A 14 14.28 5.12 35.95
C ALA A 14 12.78 5.31 35.71
N SER A 15 12.42 6.21 34.81
CA SER A 15 11.10 6.19 34.21
C SER A 15 10.98 4.80 33.61
N THR A 16 10.21 3.93 34.26
CA THR A 16 9.70 2.74 33.59
C THR A 16 8.84 3.29 32.47
N VAL A 17 9.39 3.32 31.26
CA VAL A 17 8.58 3.34 30.05
C VAL A 17 7.74 2.07 30.19
N VAL A 18 6.53 2.24 30.67
CA VAL A 18 5.49 1.23 30.48
C VAL A 18 5.27 1.29 28.98
N ALA A 19 6.04 0.49 28.23
CA ALA A 19 5.70 0.19 26.86
C ALA A 19 4.28 -0.37 26.96
N ASP A 20 3.32 0.35 26.39
CA ASP A 20 1.95 -0.11 26.34
C ASP A 20 1.94 -1.30 25.36
N PHE A 21 2.21 -2.49 25.90
CA PHE A 21 2.26 -3.74 25.15
C PHE A 21 0.91 -4.08 24.49
N SER A 22 -0.15 -3.31 24.79
CA SER A 22 -1.48 -3.42 24.17
C SER A 22 -1.56 -2.89 22.73
N ALA A 23 -0.56 -2.17 22.23
CA ALA A 23 -0.56 -1.65 20.86
C ALA A 23 0.04 -2.61 19.81
N CYS A 24 0.69 -3.68 20.25
CA CYS A 24 1.41 -4.64 19.40
C CYS A 24 0.92 -6.08 19.64
N ASP A 25 -0.40 -6.26 19.68
CA ASP A 25 -1.06 -7.56 19.95
C ASP A 25 -0.64 -8.67 18.96
N ASN A 26 -0.20 -8.30 17.75
CA ASN A 26 0.20 -9.25 16.72
C ASN A 26 1.65 -9.70 16.91
N LEU A 27 1.81 -10.75 17.73
CA LEU A 27 3.08 -11.40 17.95
C LEU A 27 3.70 -11.92 16.64
N PRO A 28 5.03 -11.87 16.49
CA PRO A 28 5.73 -12.54 15.40
C PRO A 28 5.34 -14.02 15.36
N GLY A 29 4.93 -14.51 14.20
CA GLY A 29 4.47 -15.89 14.08
C GLY A 29 3.68 -16.17 12.80
N ILE A 30 3.07 -17.36 12.77
CA ILE A 30 2.16 -17.81 11.71
C ILE A 30 0.74 -17.46 12.12
N GLN A 31 0.06 -16.72 11.26
CA GLN A 31 -1.34 -16.37 11.38
C GLN A 31 -2.12 -17.07 10.26
N ILE A 32 -3.26 -17.67 10.62
CA ILE A 32 -4.09 -18.46 9.71
C ILE A 32 -5.46 -17.80 9.62
N PHE A 33 -5.92 -17.65 8.39
CA PHE A 33 -7.14 -16.95 8.02
C PHE A 33 -8.11 -17.92 7.34
N PRO A 34 -8.90 -18.70 8.08
CA PRO A 34 -9.89 -19.59 7.46
C PRO A 34 -10.97 -18.78 6.76
N ALA A 35 -11.37 -19.19 5.55
CA ALA A 35 -12.55 -18.66 4.88
C ALA A 35 -13.80 -19.03 5.70
N GLY A 36 -14.60 -18.02 6.07
CA GLY A 36 -15.90 -18.21 6.70
C GLY A 36 -15.96 -18.18 8.24
N VAL A 37 -14.84 -17.96 8.95
CA VAL A 37 -14.90 -17.69 10.40
C VAL A 37 -15.12 -16.20 10.64
N ARG A 38 -16.19 -15.84 11.36
CA ARG A 38 -16.56 -14.45 11.66
C ARG A 38 -16.82 -14.24 13.14
N PRO A 39 -15.84 -13.72 13.88
CA PRO A 39 -16.03 -13.32 15.26
C PRO A 39 -16.61 -11.90 15.35
N GLU A 40 -17.32 -11.65 16.44
CA GLU A 40 -17.94 -10.36 16.72
C GLU A 40 -16.91 -9.28 17.14
N THR A 41 -15.74 -9.70 17.63
CA THR A 41 -14.67 -8.80 18.06
C THR A 41 -13.44 -9.00 17.17
N VAL A 42 -12.90 -7.88 16.69
CA VAL A 42 -11.68 -7.82 15.89
C VAL A 42 -10.66 -6.95 16.62
N SER A 43 -9.39 -7.36 16.62
CA SER A 43 -8.29 -6.45 16.93
C SER A 43 -7.97 -5.64 15.68
N ASN A 44 -7.69 -4.35 15.84
CA ASN A 44 -7.23 -3.47 14.77
C ASN A 44 -5.94 -2.77 15.21
N GLN A 45 -4.80 -3.30 14.76
CA GLN A 45 -3.51 -2.70 15.07
C GLN A 45 -3.24 -1.52 14.14
N THR A 46 -3.27 -0.29 14.69
CA THR A 46 -3.04 0.95 13.93
C THR A 46 -1.72 1.65 14.28
N ARG A 47 -0.80 0.96 14.96
CA ARG A 47 0.52 1.49 15.30
C ARG A 47 1.65 0.62 14.80
N THR A 48 2.76 1.26 14.45
CA THR A 48 4.03 0.59 14.14
C THR A 48 4.61 -0.06 15.39
N CYS A 49 5.29 -1.18 15.18
CA CYS A 49 6.05 -1.91 16.19
C CYS A 49 7.47 -2.15 15.64
N SER A 50 8.40 -2.61 16.46
CA SER A 50 9.77 -2.95 16.02
C SER A 50 9.83 -4.17 15.07
N HIS A 51 8.69 -4.80 14.83
CA HIS A 51 8.47 -5.94 13.95
C HIS A 51 7.06 -5.84 13.35
N SER A 52 6.68 -6.77 12.49
CA SER A 52 5.31 -6.94 12.02
C SER A 52 4.75 -5.73 11.27
N PHE A 53 5.57 -4.95 10.55
CA PHE A 53 5.10 -3.78 9.79
C PHE A 53 4.08 -4.19 8.73
N ASP A 54 4.46 -5.16 7.91
CA ASP A 54 3.67 -5.76 6.84
C ASP A 54 2.77 -6.92 7.30
N ALA A 55 2.76 -7.21 8.61
CA ALA A 55 1.95 -8.30 9.17
C ALA A 55 0.46 -8.02 9.04
N PRO A 56 -0.41 -9.04 9.18
CA PRO A 56 -1.83 -8.82 9.33
C PRO A 56 -2.10 -7.91 10.53
N LYS A 57 -3.12 -7.05 10.42
CA LYS A 57 -3.45 -6.00 11.38
C LYS A 57 -4.87 -6.10 11.87
N VAL A 58 -5.75 -6.74 11.11
CA VAL A 58 -7.09 -7.10 11.55
C VAL A 58 -7.13 -8.58 11.86
N LEU A 59 -7.18 -8.89 13.16
CA LEU A 59 -7.19 -10.27 13.63
C LEU A 59 -8.29 -10.53 14.62
N PRO A 60 -9.01 -11.64 14.43
CA PRO A 60 -9.45 -12.20 13.13
C PRO A 60 -10.22 -11.19 12.25
N VAL A 61 -10.38 -11.48 10.95
CA VAL A 61 -11.21 -10.65 10.05
C VAL A 61 -12.69 -10.92 10.31
N GLY A 62 -13.37 -9.95 10.91
CA GLY A 62 -14.81 -9.88 11.14
C GLY A 62 -15.62 -9.47 9.90
N ASP A 63 -16.93 -9.36 10.09
CA ASP A 63 -17.91 -9.26 8.99
C ASP A 63 -17.91 -7.93 8.21
N THR A 64 -17.46 -6.84 8.85
CA THR A 64 -17.32 -5.51 8.23
C THR A 64 -15.87 -5.07 8.06
N SER A 65 -14.92 -5.98 8.31
CA SER A 65 -13.50 -5.68 8.34
C SER A 65 -12.76 -6.29 7.16
N TYR A 66 -11.55 -5.84 6.90
CA TYR A 66 -10.76 -6.27 5.75
C TYR A 66 -9.26 -6.12 6.03
N ASP A 67 -8.47 -6.95 5.35
CA ASP A 67 -7.00 -6.93 5.39
C ASP A 67 -6.49 -7.44 4.03
N TRP A 68 -5.61 -6.69 3.37
CA TRP A 68 -5.05 -7.09 2.08
C TRP A 68 -3.60 -6.66 1.89
N TRP A 69 -2.91 -7.43 1.05
CA TRP A 69 -1.58 -7.14 0.53
C TRP A 69 -1.68 -6.89 -0.96
N TYR A 70 -1.19 -5.75 -1.38
CA TYR A 70 -1.29 -5.27 -2.74
C TYR A 70 0.11 -5.12 -3.33
N PHE A 71 0.33 -5.66 -4.52
CA PHE A 71 1.60 -5.58 -5.24
C PHE A 71 1.33 -5.13 -6.66
N ASP A 72 2.07 -4.14 -7.15
CA ASP A 72 1.98 -3.74 -8.55
C ASP A 72 3.31 -3.46 -9.23
N ALA A 73 3.25 -3.48 -10.56
CA ALA A 73 4.31 -3.02 -11.42
C ALA A 73 3.73 -2.43 -12.71
N VAL A 74 4.40 -1.41 -13.24
CA VAL A 74 4.11 -0.79 -14.53
C VAL A 74 5.40 -0.72 -15.34
N ALA A 75 5.36 -1.12 -16.61
CA ALA A 75 6.49 -1.00 -17.52
C ALA A 75 6.68 0.45 -17.94
N ASP A 76 7.88 0.79 -18.41
CA ASP A 76 8.26 2.14 -18.84
C ASP A 76 7.41 2.71 -20.00
N ASP A 77 6.61 1.87 -20.66
CA ASP A 77 5.64 2.30 -21.69
C ASP A 77 4.35 2.89 -21.11
N GLY A 78 4.12 2.78 -19.80
CA GLY A 78 2.90 3.22 -19.13
C GLY A 78 1.66 2.44 -19.52
N VAL A 79 1.82 1.26 -20.15
CA VAL A 79 0.73 0.40 -20.64
C VAL A 79 0.78 -0.96 -19.98
N GLN A 80 1.91 -1.67 -20.08
CA GLN A 80 2.01 -3.00 -19.49
C GLN A 80 2.02 -2.89 -17.98
N SER A 81 1.13 -3.60 -17.32
CA SER A 81 1.04 -3.59 -15.86
C SER A 81 0.64 -4.95 -15.30
N LEU A 82 1.04 -5.19 -14.05
CA LEU A 82 0.62 -6.33 -13.26
C LEU A 82 0.20 -5.81 -11.88
N VAL A 83 -0.95 -6.26 -11.40
CA VAL A 83 -1.39 -6.08 -10.03
C VAL A 83 -1.76 -7.44 -9.46
N VAL A 84 -1.28 -7.75 -8.26
CA VAL A 84 -1.66 -8.94 -7.50
C VAL A 84 -2.14 -8.50 -6.12
N VAL A 85 -3.39 -8.84 -5.79
CA VAL A 85 -3.99 -8.54 -4.50
C VAL A 85 -4.32 -9.84 -3.78
N PHE A 86 -3.76 -10.02 -2.59
CA PHE A 86 -4.12 -11.08 -1.66
C PHE A 86 -5.10 -10.51 -0.64
N MET A 87 -6.37 -10.89 -0.76
CA MET A 87 -7.47 -10.28 -0.02
C MET A 87 -8.03 -11.23 1.04
N GLN A 88 -8.37 -10.67 2.19
CA GLN A 88 -9.24 -11.23 3.21
C GLN A 88 -10.27 -10.16 3.62
N LYS A 89 -11.56 -10.46 3.53
CA LYS A 89 -12.61 -9.49 3.90
C LYS A 89 -13.90 -10.09 4.45
N GLY A 90 -14.61 -9.24 5.18
CA GLY A 90 -15.99 -9.36 5.61
C GLY A 90 -16.98 -9.55 4.46
N GLU A 91 -18.06 -10.32 4.65
CA GLU A 91 -19.15 -10.42 3.66
C GLU A 91 -19.84 -9.06 3.50
N ASN A 92 -19.99 -8.35 4.61
CA ASN A 92 -20.58 -7.03 4.69
C ASN A 92 -19.51 -5.92 4.80
N SER A 93 -18.29 -6.18 4.33
CA SER A 93 -17.32 -5.10 4.07
C SER A 93 -17.79 -4.27 2.88
N ASP A 94 -17.58 -2.96 2.96
CA ASP A 94 -17.90 -1.98 1.91
C ASP A 94 -16.85 -1.88 0.81
N PHE A 95 -15.73 -2.60 0.94
CA PHE A 95 -14.73 -2.68 -0.11
C PHE A 95 -15.29 -3.35 -1.38
N PRO A 96 -15.27 -2.65 -2.55
CA PRO A 96 -15.79 -3.19 -3.81
C PRO A 96 -15.08 -4.48 -4.21
N GLY A 97 -15.84 -5.47 -4.71
CA GLY A 97 -15.25 -6.70 -5.18
C GLY A 97 -16.23 -7.86 -5.29
N PRO A 98 -15.72 -9.06 -5.62
CA PRO A 98 -16.53 -10.28 -5.63
C PRO A 98 -17.09 -10.57 -4.22
N ALA A 99 -18.23 -11.26 -4.17
CA ALA A 99 -18.82 -11.78 -2.93
C ALA A 99 -18.01 -13.00 -2.42
N LEU A 100 -16.73 -12.77 -2.14
CA LEU A 100 -15.74 -13.73 -1.65
C LEU A 100 -15.03 -13.13 -0.45
N THR A 101 -14.72 -13.99 0.52
CA THR A 101 -14.17 -13.59 1.82
C THR A 101 -12.65 -13.74 1.87
N ALA A 102 -12.10 -14.58 0.99
CA ALA A 102 -10.68 -14.78 0.80
C ALA A 102 -10.43 -15.11 -0.68
N TYR A 103 -9.57 -14.35 -1.33
CA TYR A 103 -9.25 -14.57 -2.75
C TYR A 103 -7.92 -13.94 -3.13
N VAL A 104 -7.36 -14.39 -4.25
CA VAL A 104 -6.29 -13.68 -4.96
C VAL A 104 -6.85 -13.07 -6.23
N GLN A 105 -6.65 -11.77 -6.43
CA GLN A 105 -6.99 -11.09 -7.67
C GLN A 105 -5.71 -10.77 -8.44
N ILE A 106 -5.67 -11.13 -9.72
CA ILE A 106 -4.56 -10.83 -10.62
C ILE A 106 -5.11 -9.99 -11.76
N THR A 107 -4.70 -8.73 -11.86
CA THR A 107 -4.99 -7.88 -13.01
C THR A 107 -3.73 -7.70 -13.84
N ARG A 108 -3.83 -7.92 -15.14
CA ARG A 108 -2.70 -7.75 -16.07
C ARG A 108 -3.13 -6.95 -17.28
N THR A 109 -2.25 -6.08 -17.74
CA THR A 109 -2.41 -5.32 -18.98
C THR A 109 -1.28 -5.68 -19.94
N LEU A 110 -1.64 -6.12 -21.15
CA LEU A 110 -0.69 -6.46 -22.20
C LEU A 110 -0.26 -5.19 -22.96
N SER A 111 0.83 -5.28 -23.75
CA SER A 111 1.38 -4.13 -24.49
C SER A 111 0.43 -3.54 -25.53
N ASN A 112 -0.57 -4.30 -25.97
CA ASN A 112 -1.64 -3.80 -26.85
C ASN A 112 -2.79 -3.12 -26.08
N GLY A 113 -2.63 -2.87 -24.78
CA GLY A 113 -3.63 -2.27 -23.90
C GLY A 113 -4.75 -3.22 -23.47
N THR A 114 -4.73 -4.50 -23.86
CA THR A 114 -5.78 -5.43 -23.43
C THR A 114 -5.56 -5.84 -21.97
N ALA A 115 -6.55 -5.56 -21.12
CA ALA A 115 -6.51 -5.88 -19.70
C ALA A 115 -7.39 -7.10 -19.34
N PHE A 116 -6.94 -7.89 -18.36
CA PHE A 116 -7.67 -9.04 -17.84
C PHE A 116 -7.53 -9.12 -16.33
N THR A 117 -8.64 -9.40 -15.64
CA THR A 117 -8.67 -9.68 -14.22
C THR A 117 -9.10 -11.13 -13.98
N GLU A 118 -8.28 -11.88 -13.25
CA GLU A 118 -8.61 -13.20 -12.73
C GLU A 118 -8.88 -13.08 -11.23
N THR A 119 -9.90 -13.76 -10.72
CA THR A 119 -10.18 -13.87 -9.29
C THR A 119 -10.20 -15.33 -8.91
N LEU A 120 -9.32 -15.72 -7.98
CA LEU A 120 -9.20 -17.08 -7.48
C LEU A 120 -9.72 -17.13 -6.04
N PRO A 121 -10.90 -17.71 -5.78
CA PRO A 121 -11.35 -17.95 -4.41
C PRO A 121 -10.40 -18.92 -3.71
N VAL A 122 -10.14 -18.68 -2.42
CA VAL A 122 -9.32 -19.59 -1.61
C VAL A 122 -10.02 -19.98 -0.32
N ASP A 123 -9.59 -21.11 0.24
CA ASP A 123 -10.08 -21.65 1.50
C ASP A 123 -9.44 -20.99 2.73
N GLN A 124 -8.21 -20.50 2.61
CA GLN A 124 -7.54 -19.77 3.66
C GLN A 124 -6.36 -18.94 3.17
N GLY A 125 -5.99 -17.92 3.94
CA GLY A 125 -4.68 -17.27 3.90
C GLY A 125 -3.79 -17.76 5.05
N ILE A 126 -2.50 -17.87 4.82
CA ILE A 126 -1.49 -18.08 5.88
C ILE A 126 -0.46 -16.99 5.72
N VAL A 127 -0.20 -16.23 6.78
CA VAL A 127 0.86 -15.22 6.80
C VAL A 127 1.84 -15.50 7.92
N SER A 128 3.12 -15.55 7.59
CA SER A 128 4.22 -15.66 8.54
C SER A 128 5.00 -14.35 8.57
N THR A 129 5.32 -13.85 9.75
CA THR A 129 6.02 -12.57 9.92
C THR A 129 7.47 -12.80 10.33
N SER A 130 8.40 -12.04 9.72
CA SER A 130 9.81 -12.03 10.08
C SER A 130 10.37 -10.61 9.97
N GLY A 131 10.90 -10.06 11.06
CA GLY A 131 11.28 -8.64 11.12
C GLY A 131 10.08 -7.75 10.79
N LEU A 132 10.26 -6.83 9.84
CA LEU A 132 9.19 -5.97 9.34
C LEU A 132 8.37 -6.64 8.22
N GLY A 133 8.94 -7.61 7.50
CA GLY A 133 8.34 -8.25 6.33
C GLY A 133 7.51 -9.50 6.63
N THR A 134 6.88 -10.02 5.57
CA THR A 134 6.03 -11.21 5.66
C THR A 134 6.22 -12.19 4.51
N ASN A 135 5.85 -13.45 4.74
CA ASN A 135 5.56 -14.42 3.68
C ASN A 135 4.10 -14.83 3.77
N GLY A 136 3.43 -14.89 2.62
CA GLY A 136 2.03 -15.30 2.54
C GLY A 136 1.81 -16.49 1.63
N LEU A 137 0.83 -17.33 1.95
CA LEU A 137 0.37 -18.45 1.14
C LEU A 137 -1.15 -18.49 1.14
N TRP A 138 -1.76 -18.32 -0.04
CA TRP A 138 -3.22 -18.31 -0.18
C TRP A 138 -3.71 -19.72 -0.51
N GLY A 139 -3.71 -20.57 0.52
CA GLY A 139 -4.43 -21.83 0.59
C GLY A 139 -4.27 -22.73 -0.63
N ASN A 140 -5.39 -23.28 -1.08
CA ASN A 140 -5.49 -24.18 -2.24
C ASN A 140 -5.05 -23.58 -3.59
N SER A 141 -4.88 -22.25 -3.69
CA SER A 141 -4.41 -21.62 -4.93
C SER A 141 -2.92 -21.85 -5.18
N ASN A 142 -2.13 -22.06 -4.12
CA ASN A 142 -0.67 -22.14 -4.16
C ASN A 142 0.01 -20.86 -4.72
N LEU A 143 -0.70 -19.73 -4.69
CA LEU A 143 -0.14 -18.39 -4.91
C LEU A 143 0.41 -17.88 -3.58
N SER A 144 1.58 -17.25 -3.64
CA SER A 144 2.32 -16.87 -2.43
C SER A 144 3.18 -15.63 -2.67
N TRP A 145 3.66 -15.06 -1.56
CA TRP A 145 4.76 -14.11 -1.59
C TRP A 145 5.80 -14.44 -0.51
N VAL A 146 7.01 -13.94 -0.71
CA VAL A 146 8.12 -14.01 0.24
C VAL A 146 8.75 -12.63 0.32
N GLY A 147 8.72 -12.02 1.49
CA GLY A 147 9.34 -10.73 1.80
C GLY A 147 10.50 -10.92 2.77
N VAL A 148 11.59 -10.18 2.56
CA VAL A 148 12.75 -10.22 3.48
C VAL A 148 12.51 -9.34 4.71
N PRO A 149 13.17 -9.63 5.86
CA PRO A 149 12.86 -8.97 7.13
C PRO A 149 13.08 -7.47 7.19
N ASP A 150 13.91 -6.92 6.30
CA ASP A 150 14.25 -5.50 6.20
C ASP A 150 13.47 -4.76 5.10
N LEU A 151 12.50 -5.44 4.47
CA LEU A 151 11.70 -4.90 3.37
C LEU A 151 12.53 -4.47 2.14
N SER A 152 13.74 -5.02 1.95
CA SER A 152 14.54 -4.68 0.76
C SER A 152 14.11 -5.41 -0.52
N GLU A 153 13.41 -6.55 -0.40
CA GLU A 153 12.94 -7.35 -1.54
C GLU A 153 11.66 -8.13 -1.22
N TYR A 154 10.74 -8.17 -2.20
CA TYR A 154 9.58 -9.05 -2.20
C TYR A 154 9.52 -9.88 -3.48
N GLN A 155 9.07 -11.12 -3.36
CA GLN A 155 8.85 -12.04 -4.48
C GLN A 155 7.43 -12.61 -4.42
N VAL A 156 6.57 -12.22 -5.36
CA VAL A 156 5.27 -12.84 -5.58
C VAL A 156 5.43 -14.03 -6.54
N ARG A 157 5.07 -15.21 -6.07
CA ARG A 157 5.20 -16.48 -6.79
C ARG A 157 3.81 -16.94 -7.22
N LEU A 158 3.62 -16.98 -8.53
CA LEU A 158 2.42 -17.54 -9.13
C LEU A 158 2.71 -18.99 -9.48
N ASN A 159 2.03 -19.93 -8.82
CA ASN A 159 2.23 -21.36 -9.02
C ASN A 159 0.91 -22.12 -8.82
N ALA A 160 -0.11 -21.74 -9.57
CA ALA A 160 -1.43 -22.37 -9.48
C ALA A 160 -1.33 -23.88 -9.72
N ALA A 161 -2.06 -24.66 -8.92
CA ALA A 161 -2.00 -26.12 -8.94
C ALA A 161 -2.38 -26.74 -10.31
N ASP A 162 -3.20 -26.04 -11.11
CA ASP A 162 -3.59 -26.48 -12.46
C ASP A 162 -2.54 -26.15 -13.55
N GLY A 163 -1.45 -25.48 -13.19
CA GLY A 163 -0.37 -25.07 -14.10
C GLY A 163 -0.73 -23.93 -15.05
N THR A 164 -1.92 -23.34 -14.95
CA THR A 164 -2.37 -22.29 -15.86
C THR A 164 -1.86 -20.90 -15.47
N ILE A 165 -1.47 -20.70 -14.21
CA ILE A 165 -0.91 -19.46 -13.68
C ILE A 165 0.46 -19.76 -13.08
N THR A 166 1.51 -19.27 -13.72
CA THR A 166 2.90 -19.57 -13.36
C THR A 166 3.80 -18.33 -13.45
N GLY A 167 4.90 -18.31 -12.70
CA GLY A 167 5.96 -17.33 -12.88
C GLY A 167 6.31 -16.56 -11.60
N LEU A 168 7.12 -15.52 -11.79
CA LEU A 168 7.70 -14.75 -10.70
C LEU A 168 7.54 -13.26 -10.98
N PHE A 169 7.17 -12.54 -9.93
CA PHE A 169 7.16 -11.08 -9.88
C PHE A 169 8.01 -10.66 -8.67
N THR A 170 9.05 -9.86 -8.92
CA THR A 170 10.01 -9.41 -7.92
C THR A 170 9.99 -7.89 -7.80
N LEU A 171 10.04 -7.38 -6.57
CA LEU A 171 10.22 -5.98 -6.24
C LEU A 171 11.52 -5.83 -5.46
N LYS A 172 12.44 -4.99 -5.94
CA LYS A 172 13.64 -4.59 -5.20
C LYS A 172 13.53 -3.13 -4.81
N SER A 173 13.43 -2.89 -3.50
CA SER A 173 13.16 -1.56 -2.97
C SER A 173 14.29 -0.58 -3.29
N ILE A 174 13.90 0.65 -3.66
CA ILE A 174 14.82 1.78 -3.86
C ILE A 174 14.41 3.01 -3.02
N ALA A 175 13.39 2.88 -2.16
CA ALA A 175 12.95 3.89 -1.20
C ALA A 175 12.62 3.24 0.16
N PRO A 176 12.87 3.91 1.30
CA PRO A 176 12.64 3.31 2.60
C PRO A 176 11.13 3.18 2.91
N PRO A 177 10.71 2.11 3.60
CA PRO A 177 9.32 1.93 3.98
C PRO A 177 8.81 3.09 4.82
N HIS A 178 7.51 3.38 4.75
CA HIS A 178 6.90 4.45 5.53
C HIS A 178 5.42 4.14 5.82
N GLY A 179 4.89 4.77 6.85
CA GLY A 179 3.45 4.85 7.09
C GLY A 179 2.92 6.26 6.89
N PRO A 180 1.63 6.49 7.14
CA PRO A 180 1.00 7.81 7.13
C PRO A 180 1.75 8.91 7.89
N SER A 181 2.50 8.59 8.94
CA SER A 181 3.30 9.58 9.71
C SER A 181 4.79 9.59 9.39
N GLY A 182 5.22 8.90 8.33
CA GLY A 182 6.55 9.00 7.72
C GLY A 182 7.58 7.97 8.17
N SER A 183 7.82 7.78 9.46
CA SER A 183 8.79 6.78 9.92
C SER A 183 8.13 5.47 10.32
N VAL A 184 8.88 4.37 10.17
CA VAL A 184 8.49 3.03 10.67
C VAL A 184 8.91 2.80 12.13
N GLU A 185 9.33 3.87 12.83
CA GLU A 185 9.72 3.80 14.23
C GLU A 185 8.55 3.33 15.10
N PRO A 186 8.77 2.57 16.19
CA PRO A 186 7.69 2.07 17.03
C PRO A 186 6.79 3.19 17.59
N GLY A 187 5.48 2.95 17.62
CA GLY A 187 4.48 3.86 18.18
C GLY A 187 3.93 4.91 17.21
N GLN A 188 4.47 5.01 16.00
CA GLN A 188 3.96 5.85 14.91
C GLN A 188 2.59 5.38 14.45
N SER A 189 1.76 6.32 13.98
CA SER A 189 0.42 5.99 13.50
C SER A 189 0.48 5.37 12.11
N LEU A 190 -0.31 4.33 11.92
CA LEU A 190 -0.58 3.73 10.63
C LEU A 190 -1.98 4.06 10.11
N GLU A 191 -2.75 4.90 10.80
CA GLU A 191 -4.08 5.30 10.33
C GLU A 191 -3.98 6.25 9.14
N LEU A 192 -4.57 5.84 8.02
CA LEU A 192 -4.85 6.71 6.88
C LEU A 192 -6.08 7.59 7.18
N MET A 193 -7.08 7.00 7.81
CA MET A 193 -8.29 7.63 8.33
C MET A 193 -8.79 6.80 9.54
N PRO A 194 -9.73 7.31 10.35
CA PRO A 194 -10.19 6.60 11.55
C PRO A 194 -10.58 5.14 11.28
N GLY A 195 -9.88 4.19 11.89
CA GLY A 195 -10.16 2.76 11.77
C GLY A 195 -9.68 2.09 10.48
N VAL A 196 -9.02 2.82 9.58
CA VAL A 196 -8.41 2.28 8.34
C VAL A 196 -6.92 2.56 8.34
N GLY A 197 -6.13 1.49 8.24
CA GLY A 197 -4.68 1.58 8.25
C GLY A 197 -4.04 1.40 6.88
N TRP A 198 -2.83 1.96 6.77
CA TRP A 198 -1.99 1.89 5.59
C TRP A 198 -0.53 1.75 6.00
N ALA A 199 0.16 0.77 5.42
CA ALA A 199 1.57 0.52 5.62
C ALA A 199 2.23 0.31 4.26
N VAL A 200 3.16 1.19 3.89
CA VAL A 200 3.85 1.11 2.60
C VAL A 200 5.19 0.41 2.79
N SER A 201 5.17 -0.90 2.57
CA SER A 201 6.32 -1.77 2.74
C SER A 201 7.39 -1.54 1.66
N ILE A 202 6.97 -1.31 0.42
CA ILE A 202 7.86 -1.01 -0.72
C ILE A 202 7.30 0.21 -1.47
N PRO A 203 7.74 1.44 -1.15
CA PRO A 203 7.20 2.67 -1.74
C PRO A 203 7.62 2.91 -3.18
N ASP A 204 8.79 2.41 -3.57
CA ASP A 204 9.33 2.46 -4.91
C ASP A 204 10.31 1.30 -5.07
N ALA A 205 10.28 0.65 -6.23
CA ALA A 205 11.11 -0.51 -6.51
C ALA A 205 11.41 -0.64 -8.00
N VAL A 206 12.56 -1.26 -8.27
CA VAL A 206 12.81 -1.89 -9.56
C VAL A 206 12.05 -3.22 -9.59
N ALA A 207 10.97 -3.26 -10.38
CA ALA A 207 10.14 -4.43 -10.58
C ALA A 207 10.65 -5.31 -11.71
N THR A 208 10.61 -6.63 -11.54
CA THR A 208 10.83 -7.60 -12.62
C THR A 208 9.65 -8.56 -12.67
N VAL A 209 8.94 -8.57 -13.79
CA VAL A 209 7.77 -9.41 -14.03
C VAL A 209 8.11 -10.44 -15.10
N ASP A 210 7.89 -11.72 -14.82
CA ASP A 210 7.88 -12.80 -15.81
C ASP A 210 6.83 -13.82 -15.39
N VAL A 211 5.59 -13.58 -15.81
CA VAL A 211 4.43 -14.37 -15.43
C VAL A 211 3.66 -14.84 -16.66
N ASN A 212 3.04 -16.00 -16.54
CA ASN A 212 2.09 -16.53 -17.49
C ASN A 212 0.76 -16.74 -16.78
N VAL A 213 -0.30 -16.13 -17.30
CA VAL A 213 -1.64 -16.30 -16.74
C VAL A 213 -2.53 -16.78 -17.88
N ARG A 214 -2.99 -18.03 -17.78
CA ARG A 214 -3.82 -18.74 -18.76
C ARG A 214 -3.30 -18.64 -20.20
N GLY A 215 -2.00 -18.89 -20.39
CA GLY A 215 -1.35 -18.92 -21.70
C GLY A 215 -0.97 -17.54 -22.27
N ARG A 216 -1.16 -16.47 -21.50
CA ARG A 216 -0.72 -15.12 -21.86
C ARG A 216 0.44 -14.70 -20.98
N ARG A 217 1.64 -14.69 -21.56
CA ARG A 217 2.86 -14.26 -20.87
C ARG A 217 2.95 -12.74 -20.83
N LEU A 218 3.28 -12.23 -19.66
CA LEU A 218 3.63 -10.84 -19.41
C LEU A 218 5.07 -10.83 -18.86
N LYS A 219 5.96 -10.10 -19.54
CA LYS A 219 7.37 -10.02 -19.16
C LYS A 219 7.92 -8.62 -19.38
N PHE A 220 8.35 -7.96 -18.32
CA PHE A 220 8.95 -6.63 -18.36
C PHE A 220 9.74 -6.31 -17.08
N THR A 221 10.51 -5.23 -17.14
CA THR A 221 11.07 -4.52 -15.98
C THR A 221 10.46 -3.12 -15.96
N GLY A 222 10.28 -2.54 -14.78
CA GLY A 222 9.73 -1.19 -14.65
C GLY A 222 9.65 -0.75 -13.18
N SER A 223 8.79 0.21 -12.90
CA SER A 223 8.50 0.67 -11.53
C SER A 223 7.52 -0.28 -10.84
N GLY A 224 7.66 -0.47 -9.54
CA GLY A 224 6.70 -1.23 -8.75
C GLY A 224 6.56 -0.78 -7.32
N TYR A 225 5.50 -1.27 -6.69
CA TYR A 225 5.04 -0.83 -5.38
C TYR A 225 4.41 -1.99 -4.61
N HIS A 226 4.50 -1.93 -3.28
CA HIS A 226 3.78 -2.83 -2.38
C HIS A 226 3.36 -2.12 -1.10
N ASP A 227 2.08 -2.23 -0.79
CA ASP A 227 1.51 -1.85 0.49
C ASP A 227 0.60 -2.92 1.07
N LYS A 228 0.24 -2.63 2.32
CA LYS A 228 -0.71 -3.38 3.11
C LYS A 228 -1.73 -2.39 3.66
N ASN A 229 -3.00 -2.68 3.46
CA ASN A 229 -4.10 -1.88 4.00
C ASN A 229 -5.06 -2.79 4.76
N TRP A 230 -5.78 -2.19 5.69
CA TRP A 230 -6.73 -2.90 6.51
C TRP A 230 -7.73 -1.94 7.12
N GLY A 231 -8.82 -2.48 7.63
CA GLY A 231 -9.81 -1.68 8.34
C GLY A 231 -10.75 -2.53 9.16
N SER A 232 -11.20 -1.99 10.27
CA SER A 232 -12.18 -2.63 11.17
C SER A 232 -13.57 -1.97 11.11
N THR A 233 -13.73 -0.98 10.25
CA THR A 233 -14.95 -0.20 10.09
C THR A 233 -15.27 -0.02 8.62
N LEU A 234 -16.53 0.31 8.33
CA LEU A 234 -16.93 0.82 7.04
C LEU A 234 -16.43 2.26 6.86
N PHE A 235 -16.07 2.61 5.64
CA PHE A 235 -15.87 3.97 5.14
C PHE A 235 -17.11 4.82 5.44
N THR A 236 -16.86 5.97 6.06
CA THR A 236 -17.91 6.94 6.37
C THR A 236 -17.87 8.06 5.32
N PRO A 237 -19.01 8.41 4.70
CA PRO A 237 -19.04 9.48 3.71
C PRO A 237 -18.93 10.86 4.38
N ASN A 238 -18.57 11.87 3.57
CA ASN A 238 -18.55 13.31 3.87
C ASN A 238 -17.29 13.88 4.55
N ASP A 239 -16.33 13.06 4.94
CA ASP A 239 -15.02 13.52 5.40
C ASP A 239 -13.95 13.27 4.33
N GLU A 240 -13.05 14.24 4.11
CA GLU A 240 -11.87 14.08 3.25
C GLU A 240 -10.65 13.79 4.13
N TYR A 241 -10.04 12.62 3.92
CA TYR A 241 -8.77 12.24 4.53
C TYR A 241 -7.72 12.14 3.42
N ALA A 242 -6.63 12.90 3.53
CA ALA A 242 -5.52 12.87 2.60
C ALA A 242 -4.24 12.49 3.34
N ASN A 243 -3.50 11.54 2.78
CA ASN A 243 -2.16 11.21 3.22
C ASN A 243 -1.35 10.76 2.00
N GLY A 244 -0.03 10.87 2.10
CA GLY A 244 0.87 10.38 1.08
C GLY A 244 2.31 10.64 1.46
N TYR A 245 3.18 10.44 0.48
CA TYR A 245 4.61 10.63 0.60
C TYR A 245 5.19 11.04 -0.76
N ILE A 246 6.35 11.68 -0.72
CA ILE A 246 7.17 11.92 -1.89
C ILE A 246 8.58 11.45 -1.57
N ALA A 247 9.08 10.52 -2.39
CA ALA A 247 10.48 10.13 -2.39
C ALA A 247 11.23 10.89 -3.50
N LEU A 248 12.44 11.35 -3.21
CA LEU A 248 13.34 11.94 -4.20
C LEU A 248 14.73 11.35 -4.02
N ASP A 249 15.30 10.82 -5.11
CA ASP A 249 16.63 10.20 -5.13
C ASP A 249 16.80 9.08 -4.07
N GLY A 250 15.72 8.33 -3.82
CA GLY A 250 15.68 7.20 -2.87
C GLY A 250 15.40 7.56 -1.41
N GLU A 251 15.14 8.83 -1.11
CA GLU A 251 14.84 9.30 0.25
C GLU A 251 13.43 9.88 0.35
N ILE A 252 12.71 9.61 1.43
CA ILE A 252 11.41 10.23 1.72
C ILE A 252 11.66 11.67 2.15
N ILE A 253 11.32 12.63 1.28
CA ILE A 253 11.50 14.06 1.55
C ILE A 253 10.28 14.68 2.22
N ARG A 254 9.09 14.08 2.03
CA ARG A 254 7.84 14.45 2.69
C ARG A 254 6.94 13.25 2.85
N SER A 255 6.18 13.24 3.94
CA SER A 255 5.13 12.27 4.24
C SER A 255 4.19 12.86 5.26
N GLY A 256 2.91 12.51 5.22
CA GLY A 256 1.93 13.04 6.16
C GLY A 256 0.63 13.50 5.52
N PRO A 257 -0.29 14.01 6.34
CA PRO A 257 -1.43 14.76 5.85
C PRO A 257 -1.03 16.17 5.38
N ASP A 258 -1.98 16.88 4.77
CA ASP A 258 -1.99 18.33 4.52
C ASP A 258 -0.92 18.90 3.57
N PHE A 259 0.09 18.13 3.16
CA PHE A 259 1.14 18.64 2.25
C PHE A 259 0.86 18.38 0.77
N MET A 260 -0.07 17.48 0.46
CA MET A 260 -0.38 17.03 -0.90
C MET A 260 -1.87 17.10 -1.15
N THR A 261 -2.26 17.60 -2.32
CA THR A 261 -3.64 17.62 -2.81
C THR A 261 -3.71 16.88 -4.14
N VAL A 262 -4.70 16.01 -4.28
CA VAL A 262 -4.97 15.26 -5.52
C VAL A 262 -6.38 15.60 -5.99
N ARG A 263 -6.53 16.07 -7.24
CA ARG A 263 -7.83 16.44 -7.83
C ARG A 263 -8.01 15.84 -9.21
N PRO A 264 -9.19 15.30 -9.55
CA PRO A 264 -9.42 14.74 -10.87
C PRO A 264 -9.37 15.82 -11.95
N GLU A 265 -8.96 15.44 -13.17
CA GLU A 265 -8.90 16.32 -14.34
C GLU A 265 -9.51 15.66 -15.59
N GLY A 266 -9.92 16.50 -16.54
CA GLY A 266 -10.47 16.06 -17.84
C GLY A 266 -11.95 15.69 -17.80
N ALA A 267 -12.38 14.79 -18.66
CA ALA A 267 -13.75 14.28 -18.63
C ALA A 267 -14.05 13.57 -17.30
N ASN A 268 -15.28 13.69 -16.79
CA ASN A 268 -15.74 13.12 -15.51
C ASN A 268 -14.91 13.56 -14.28
N SER A 269 -14.40 14.78 -14.26
CA SER A 269 -13.56 15.31 -13.17
C SER A 269 -14.35 15.98 -12.03
N GLU A 270 -15.58 15.57 -11.78
CA GLU A 270 -16.35 16.11 -10.64
C GLU A 270 -15.70 15.68 -9.32
N HIS A 271 -15.65 16.60 -8.35
CA HIS A 271 -15.09 16.36 -7.03
C HIS A 271 -15.93 17.06 -5.95
N PRO A 272 -16.50 16.33 -4.97
CA PRO A 272 -16.46 14.86 -4.81
C PRO A 272 -17.12 14.12 -6.00
N PRO A 273 -16.67 12.89 -6.34
CA PRO A 273 -17.29 12.12 -7.40
C PRO A 273 -18.71 11.74 -7.04
N THR A 274 -19.61 11.71 -8.03
CA THR A 274 -20.98 11.21 -7.88
C THR A 274 -21.06 9.76 -8.36
N GLY A 275 -22.07 9.01 -7.92
CA GLY A 275 -22.32 7.65 -8.42
C GLY A 275 -22.74 7.59 -9.90
N GLU A 276 -22.83 8.74 -10.58
CA GLU A 276 -23.17 8.88 -12.00
C GLU A 276 -21.99 9.37 -12.85
N THR A 277 -21.01 10.05 -12.25
CA THR A 277 -19.77 10.40 -12.95
C THR A 277 -19.03 9.15 -13.40
N GLY A 278 -18.59 9.16 -14.66
CA GLY A 278 -17.62 8.18 -15.14
C GLY A 278 -16.28 8.34 -14.45
N VAL A 279 -15.27 7.64 -14.96
CA VAL A 279 -13.92 7.75 -14.43
C VAL A 279 -13.18 8.96 -15.02
N PRO A 280 -12.37 9.69 -14.24
CA PRO A 280 -11.63 10.85 -14.73
C PRO A 280 -10.54 10.46 -15.73
N GLU A 281 -10.12 11.41 -16.57
CA GLU A 281 -9.00 11.21 -17.51
C GLU A 281 -7.63 11.14 -16.81
N GLY A 282 -7.58 11.66 -15.59
CA GLY A 282 -6.35 11.78 -14.83
C GLY A 282 -6.55 12.55 -13.54
N PHE A 283 -5.43 12.90 -12.93
CA PHE A 283 -5.38 13.66 -11.69
C PHE A 283 -4.27 14.69 -11.74
N HIS A 284 -4.52 15.85 -11.16
CA HIS A 284 -3.50 16.82 -10.80
C HIS A 284 -3.08 16.62 -9.35
N ILE A 285 -1.77 16.66 -9.12
CA ILE A 285 -1.14 16.52 -7.82
C ILE A 285 -0.33 17.78 -7.56
N THR A 286 -0.67 18.48 -6.49
CA THR A 286 0.14 19.59 -5.98
C THR A 286 0.68 19.21 -4.62
N ALA A 287 1.98 19.39 -4.37
CA ALA A 287 2.56 19.11 -3.06
C ALA A 287 3.60 20.17 -2.64
N ASP A 288 3.46 20.68 -1.42
CA ASP A 288 4.49 21.50 -0.78
C ASP A 288 5.59 20.57 -0.23
N LEU A 289 6.81 20.71 -0.76
CA LEU A 289 7.98 19.91 -0.40
C LEU A 289 8.94 20.65 0.55
N GLY A 290 8.55 21.80 1.09
CA GLY A 290 9.37 22.62 1.97
C GLY A 290 10.55 23.21 1.20
N ASP A 291 11.77 22.98 1.69
CA ASP A 291 12.99 23.52 1.08
C ASP A 291 13.22 22.99 -0.35
N ALA A 292 12.66 21.82 -0.69
CA ALA A 292 12.74 21.26 -2.04
C ALA A 292 11.84 22.01 -3.05
N GLY A 293 10.89 22.84 -2.60
CA GLY A 293 9.99 23.61 -3.45
C GLY A 293 8.57 23.03 -3.49
N VAL A 294 7.84 23.29 -4.58
CA VAL A 294 6.50 22.77 -4.83
C VAL A 294 6.54 21.83 -6.02
N LEU A 295 5.94 20.65 -5.85
CA LEU A 295 5.65 19.72 -6.93
C LEU A 295 4.30 20.09 -7.55
N GLU A 296 4.30 20.25 -8.87
CA GLU A 296 3.11 20.24 -9.70
C GLU A 296 3.21 19.05 -10.64
N ALA A 297 2.27 18.10 -10.57
CA ALA A 297 2.27 16.93 -11.43
C ALA A 297 0.89 16.64 -12.03
N SER A 298 0.88 16.12 -13.24
CA SER A 298 -0.32 15.63 -13.92
C SER A 298 -0.12 14.16 -14.25
N VAL A 299 -1.09 13.36 -13.82
CA VAL A 299 -1.22 11.94 -14.11
C VAL A 299 -2.28 11.76 -15.17
N ARG A 300 -2.01 10.98 -16.22
CA ARG A 300 -3.00 10.60 -17.24
C ARG A 300 -2.91 9.13 -17.55
N TYR A 301 -4.05 8.44 -17.65
CA TYR A 301 -4.03 7.03 -18.05
C TYR A 301 -3.65 6.89 -19.51
N THR A 302 -2.85 5.87 -19.81
CA THR A 302 -2.70 5.35 -21.17
C THR A 302 -3.71 4.23 -21.40
N VAL A 303 -4.02 3.47 -20.35
CA VAL A 303 -4.94 2.32 -20.40
C VAL A 303 -5.69 2.15 -19.09
N ALA A 304 -6.98 1.84 -19.18
CA ALA A 304 -7.77 1.37 -18.05
C ALA A 304 -7.57 -0.15 -17.88
N ALA A 305 -6.91 -0.55 -16.80
CA ALA A 305 -6.71 -1.96 -16.46
C ALA A 305 -8.00 -2.59 -15.93
N ALA A 306 -8.83 -1.81 -15.24
CA ALA A 306 -10.20 -2.16 -14.86
C ALA A 306 -11.04 -0.89 -14.68
N SER A 307 -12.32 -0.93 -15.04
CA SER A 307 -13.24 0.17 -14.81
C SER A 307 -14.68 -0.34 -14.69
N PHE A 308 -15.33 0.01 -13.58
CA PHE A 308 -16.75 -0.22 -13.31
C PHE A 308 -17.26 0.88 -12.36
N ARG A 309 -18.57 0.92 -12.09
CA ARG A 309 -19.23 2.06 -11.45
C ARG A 309 -18.57 2.56 -10.14
N SER A 310 -18.12 1.64 -9.29
CA SER A 310 -17.51 1.96 -7.99
C SER A 310 -15.99 1.96 -7.99
N TYR A 311 -15.34 1.76 -9.13
CA TYR A 311 -13.91 1.50 -9.15
C TYR A 311 -13.27 1.73 -10.52
N GLY A 312 -12.06 2.29 -10.50
CA GLY A 312 -11.18 2.20 -11.64
C GLY A 312 -9.73 2.01 -11.26
N ARG A 313 -8.98 1.43 -12.20
CA ARG A 313 -7.56 1.12 -12.10
C ARG A 313 -6.91 1.41 -13.44
N TRP A 314 -5.80 2.13 -13.41
CA TRP A 314 -5.12 2.59 -14.61
C TRP A 314 -3.62 2.40 -14.54
N ALA A 315 -3.02 2.20 -15.70
CA ALA A 315 -1.62 2.48 -15.94
C ALA A 315 -1.50 3.69 -16.87
N GLY A 316 -0.45 4.49 -16.68
CA GLY A 316 -0.25 5.66 -17.51
C GLY A 316 1.08 6.36 -17.29
N MET A 317 1.06 7.66 -17.60
CA MET A 317 2.22 8.53 -17.49
C MET A 317 1.97 9.60 -16.43
N ILE A 318 3.05 9.96 -15.73
CA ILE A 318 3.11 11.12 -14.85
C ILE A 318 4.14 12.11 -15.39
N ASN A 319 3.76 13.38 -15.44
CA ASN A 319 4.66 14.49 -15.72
C ASN A 319 4.61 15.45 -14.55
N GLY A 320 5.76 15.71 -13.94
CA GLY A 320 5.89 16.56 -12.77
C GLY A 320 6.98 17.61 -12.91
N THR A 321 6.81 18.74 -12.25
CA THR A 321 7.85 19.75 -12.09
C THR A 321 8.00 20.09 -10.63
N ILE A 322 9.23 20.10 -10.14
CA ILE A 322 9.57 20.68 -8.85
C ILE A 322 10.18 22.05 -9.11
N ALA A 323 9.59 23.09 -8.51
CA ALA A 323 10.06 24.46 -8.66
C ALA A 323 10.05 25.18 -7.30
N SER A 324 11.01 26.10 -7.11
CA SER A 324 11.03 26.92 -5.91
C SER A 324 9.96 28.01 -5.96
N THR A 325 9.38 28.32 -4.80
CA THR A 325 8.37 29.36 -4.62
C THR A 325 8.96 30.75 -4.32
N THR A 326 10.28 30.86 -4.09
CA THR A 326 10.95 32.13 -3.78
C THR A 326 11.68 32.70 -5.00
N THR A 327 11.43 33.97 -5.30
CA THR A 327 12.02 34.71 -6.44
C THR A 327 13.55 34.88 -6.36
N ASN A 328 14.17 34.60 -5.22
CA ASN A 328 15.62 34.62 -5.00
C ASN A 328 16.24 33.22 -4.83
N SER A 329 15.49 32.17 -5.13
CA SER A 329 15.96 30.79 -5.00
C SER A 329 16.95 30.41 -6.11
N THR A 330 18.01 29.72 -5.73
CA THR A 330 18.95 29.06 -6.65
C THR A 330 18.49 27.65 -7.06
N VAL A 331 17.36 27.17 -6.55
CA VAL A 331 16.81 25.85 -6.92
C VAL A 331 16.17 25.97 -8.29
N ALA A 332 16.88 25.48 -9.31
CA ALA A 332 16.37 25.43 -10.68
C ALA A 332 15.13 24.51 -10.75
N SER A 333 14.14 24.91 -11.53
CA SER A 333 13.01 24.04 -11.84
C SER A 333 13.51 22.76 -12.50
N LYS A 334 13.06 21.60 -12.02
CA LYS A 334 13.41 20.29 -12.57
C LYS A 334 12.14 19.56 -12.98
N ALA A 335 12.14 19.05 -14.21
CA ALA A 335 11.05 18.26 -14.76
C ALA A 335 11.33 16.77 -14.58
N TYR A 336 10.26 16.01 -14.35
CA TYR A 336 10.26 14.58 -14.12
C TYR A 336 9.20 13.95 -15.02
N LEU A 337 9.60 12.93 -15.76
CA LEU A 337 8.71 12.11 -16.56
C LEU A 337 8.82 10.68 -16.04
N GLY A 338 7.68 10.03 -15.88
CA GLY A 338 7.64 8.67 -15.38
C GLY A 338 6.34 7.98 -15.75
N VAL A 339 6.21 6.78 -15.21
CA VAL A 339 5.02 5.96 -15.33
C VAL A 339 4.26 5.97 -14.01
N THR A 340 3.00 5.57 -14.06
CA THR A 340 2.13 5.54 -12.88
C THR A 340 1.18 4.38 -12.96
N HIS A 341 0.84 3.86 -11.79
CA HIS A 341 -0.33 3.04 -11.57
C HIS A 341 -1.16 3.70 -10.48
N TYR A 342 -2.48 3.75 -10.66
CA TYR A 342 -3.37 4.41 -9.70
C TYR A 342 -4.77 3.81 -9.72
N GLU A 343 -5.45 3.96 -8.60
CA GLU A 343 -6.78 3.42 -8.36
C GLU A 343 -7.71 4.49 -7.82
N MET A 344 -9.00 4.34 -8.11
CA MET A 344 -10.06 5.16 -7.54
C MET A 344 -11.17 4.23 -7.08
N PHE A 345 -11.63 4.41 -5.84
CA PHE A 345 -12.79 3.72 -5.28
C PHE A 345 -13.88 4.76 -5.00
N ASN A 346 -15.07 4.53 -5.56
CA ASN A 346 -16.24 5.34 -5.29
C ASN A 346 -17.19 4.54 -4.38
N PHE A 347 -17.32 5.01 -3.14
CA PHE A 347 -18.29 4.51 -2.17
C PHE A 347 -19.51 5.44 -2.21
N PHE A 348 -20.69 4.91 -2.53
CA PHE A 348 -21.94 5.66 -2.72
C PHE A 348 -23.08 5.13 -1.86
#